data_AF-A0A813E0H2-F1
#
_entry.id   AF-A0A813E0H2-F1
#
_cell.length_a   1.000
_cell.length_b   1.000
_cell.length_c   1.000
_cell.angle_alpha   90.00
_cell.angle_beta   90.00
_cell.angle_gamma   90.00
#
_symmetry.space_group_name_H-M   'P 1'
#
loop_
_entity.id
_entity.type
_entity.pdbx_description
1 polymer ?
#
loop_
_entity_poly.entity_id
_entity_poly.type
_entity_poly.pdbx_seq_one_letter_code
_entity_poly.pdbx_strand_id
1 'polypeptide(L)'
;MADWYTTFCSIAGVDPRDEKAAKAGLPPVDGIDHSQLLIGDAKPGSGKRTEIHHSARALLQGQWKLITGGIIDLEILQRDNYSDALNFGGPLIPYSDYLTGYEAPPETLEKGPRSMEDCNAGCLYDVLNDPNEHEDVAKKHPEVVAKLKARLKELNSGIFHKYRGTADVAGCTPWNGFYGPFIDTGLHAGSTPATSTETFV
;
A
#
# COMPACT_ATOMS: atom_id res chain seq x y z
N MET A 1 5.81 0.77 6.22
CA MET A 1 5.39 2.03 6.88
C MET A 1 4.66 1.79 8.20
N ALA A 2 3.70 0.84 8.28
CA ALA A 2 2.92 0.58 9.50
C ALA A 2 3.74 0.28 10.76
N ASP A 3 4.86 -0.45 10.63
CA ASP A 3 5.70 -0.87 11.76
C ASP A 3 6.33 0.28 12.56
N TRP A 4 6.56 1.44 11.94
CA TRP A 4 7.13 2.59 12.64
C TRP A 4 6.20 3.11 13.73
N TYR A 5 4.89 3.09 13.49
CA TYR A 5 3.91 3.55 14.46
C TYR A 5 3.97 2.71 15.74
N THR A 6 3.86 1.39 15.63
CA THR A 6 3.94 0.47 16.78
C THR A 6 5.30 0.50 17.47
N THR A 7 6.37 0.65 16.70
CA THR A 7 7.74 0.77 17.22
C THR A 7 7.92 2.04 18.06
N PHE A 8 7.45 3.20 17.56
CA PHE A 8 7.54 4.45 18.31
C PHE A 8 6.61 4.48 19.52
N CYS A 9 5.41 3.89 19.42
CA CYS A 9 4.55 3.69 20.58
C CYS A 9 5.26 2.89 21.69
N SER A 10 5.92 1.78 21.32
CA SER A 10 6.69 0.96 22.25
C SER A 10 7.84 1.73 22.91
N ILE A 11 8.63 2.46 22.12
CA ILE A 11 9.74 3.30 22.64
C ILE A 11 9.21 4.39 23.59
N ALA A 12 8.06 4.97 23.30
CA ALA A 12 7.43 6.00 24.13
C ALA A 12 6.67 5.42 25.34
N GLY A 13 6.56 4.09 25.48
CA GLY A 13 5.81 3.45 26.55
C GLY A 13 4.30 3.64 26.45
N VAL A 14 3.76 3.82 25.24
CA VAL A 14 2.31 3.98 25.00
C VAL A 14 1.75 2.78 24.23
N ASP A 15 0.49 2.44 24.50
CA ASP A 15 -0.21 1.37 23.78
C ASP A 15 -0.54 1.83 22.35
N PRO A 16 -0.12 1.09 21.29
CA PRO A 16 -0.47 1.42 19.92
C PRO A 16 -1.95 1.17 19.56
N ARG A 17 -2.76 0.62 20.46
CA ARG A 17 -4.17 0.34 20.21
C ARG A 17 -5.01 1.62 20.11
N ASP A 18 -5.66 1.80 18.96
CA ASP A 18 -6.69 2.84 18.79
C ASP A 18 -8.04 2.34 19.31
N GLU A 19 -8.35 2.67 20.57
CA GLU A 19 -9.61 2.30 21.22
C GLU A 19 -10.85 2.90 20.54
N LYS A 20 -10.72 4.07 19.90
CA LYS A 20 -11.82 4.72 19.19
C LYS A 20 -12.13 3.97 17.89
N ALA A 21 -11.09 3.60 17.15
CA ALA A 21 -11.20 2.80 15.93
C ALA A 21 -11.77 1.40 16.24
N ALA A 22 -11.28 0.75 17.31
CA ALA A 22 -11.78 -0.54 17.75
C ALA A 22 -13.28 -0.50 18.11
N LYS A 23 -13.72 0.52 18.86
CA LYS A 23 -15.16 0.73 19.18
C LYS A 23 -16.02 0.99 17.95
N ALA A 24 -15.44 1.55 16.88
CA ALA A 24 -16.11 1.78 15.61
C ALA A 24 -16.08 0.55 14.67
N GLY A 25 -15.50 -0.58 15.10
CA GLY A 25 -15.40 -1.79 14.30
C GLY A 25 -14.39 -1.69 13.15
N LEU A 26 -13.40 -0.80 13.25
CA LEU A 26 -12.30 -0.71 12.29
C LEU A 26 -11.25 -1.79 12.57
N PRO A 27 -10.45 -2.20 11.57
CA PRO A 27 -9.37 -3.16 11.78
C PRO A 27 -8.37 -2.67 12.82
N PRO A 28 -7.72 -3.59 13.54
CA PRO A 28 -6.63 -3.25 14.44
C PRO A 28 -5.41 -2.74 13.66
N VAL A 29 -4.50 -2.08 14.39
CA VAL A 29 -3.18 -1.70 13.88
C VAL A 29 -2.40 -2.97 13.49
N ASP A 30 -1.84 -2.96 12.28
CA ASP A 30 -1.12 -4.09 11.65
C ASP A 30 0.41 -3.97 11.79
N GLY A 31 0.88 -2.87 12.38
CA GLY A 31 2.29 -2.64 12.69
C GLY A 31 2.82 -3.66 13.70
N ILE A 32 4.10 -4.00 13.56
CA ILE A 32 4.85 -4.83 14.49
C ILE A 32 5.90 -3.97 15.18
N ASP A 33 6.02 -4.13 16.50
CA ASP A 33 7.07 -3.49 17.29
C ASP A 33 8.44 -4.14 17.01
N HIS A 34 9.37 -3.34 16.49
CA HIS A 34 10.77 -3.71 16.28
C HIS A 34 11.74 -2.92 17.17
N SER A 35 11.26 -2.24 18.21
CA SER A 35 12.07 -1.43 19.14
C SER A 35 13.28 -2.20 19.66
N GLN A 36 13.08 -3.45 20.08
CA GLN A 36 14.12 -4.34 20.58
C GLN A 36 15.26 -4.58 19.57
N LEU A 37 14.95 -4.65 18.27
CA LEU A 37 15.99 -4.75 17.23
C LEU A 37 16.76 -3.44 17.08
N LEU A 38 16.07 -2.31 17.12
CA LEU A 38 16.67 -0.99 16.90
C LEU A 38 17.57 -0.54 18.05
N ILE A 39 17.23 -0.89 19.29
CA ILE A 39 17.99 -0.53 20.49
C ILE A 39 19.10 -1.54 20.83
N GLY A 40 19.22 -2.63 20.06
CA GLY A 40 20.27 -3.63 20.22
C GLY A 40 19.98 -4.73 21.24
N ASP A 41 18.77 -4.78 21.81
CA ASP A 41 18.35 -5.81 22.77
C ASP A 41 17.99 -7.14 22.10
N ALA A 42 17.73 -7.13 20.79
CA ALA A 42 17.43 -8.30 19.98
C ALA A 42 18.44 -8.51 18.84
N LYS A 43 18.63 -9.77 18.43
CA LYS A 43 19.63 -10.15 17.41
C LYS A 43 19.13 -9.79 16.00
N PRO A 44 20.03 -9.41 15.06
CA PRO A 44 19.66 -9.29 13.65
C PRO A 44 18.92 -10.53 13.14
N GLY A 45 17.83 -10.31 12.41
CA GLY A 45 16.96 -11.38 11.91
C GLY A 45 15.93 -11.92 12.90
N SER A 46 15.91 -11.48 14.17
CA SER A 46 14.88 -11.89 15.14
C SER A 46 13.60 -11.04 15.08
N GLY A 47 13.34 -10.40 13.95
CA GLY A 47 12.11 -9.62 13.73
C GLY A 47 10.89 -10.53 13.79
N LYS A 48 9.78 -10.00 14.34
CA LYS A 48 8.54 -10.79 14.54
C LYS A 48 7.68 -10.89 13.27
N ARG A 49 8.01 -10.14 12.21
CA ARG A 49 7.23 -10.12 10.97
C ARG A 49 7.53 -11.37 10.14
N THR A 50 6.53 -12.23 9.99
CA THR A 50 6.64 -13.49 9.22
C THR A 50 6.11 -13.37 7.80
N GLU A 51 5.30 -12.35 7.52
CA GLU A 51 4.73 -12.08 6.20
C GLU A 51 4.40 -10.59 6.00
N ILE A 52 4.27 -10.19 4.74
CA ILE A 52 3.88 -8.84 4.32
C ILE A 52 2.75 -8.95 3.30
N HIS A 53 1.56 -8.52 3.71
CA HIS A 53 0.42 -8.33 2.83
C HIS A 53 0.58 -6.98 2.11
N HIS A 54 1.27 -7.00 0.97
CA HIS A 54 1.59 -5.78 0.22
C HIS A 54 0.34 -5.14 -0.39
N SER A 55 -0.58 -5.96 -0.87
CA SER A 55 -1.85 -5.53 -1.44
C SER A 55 -2.83 -6.68 -1.49
N ALA A 56 -4.05 -6.42 -1.97
CA ALA A 56 -5.02 -7.47 -2.27
C ALA A 56 -4.52 -8.55 -3.27
N ARG A 57 -3.37 -8.31 -3.92
CA ARG A 57 -2.79 -9.15 -4.96
C ARG A 57 -1.39 -9.64 -4.68
N ALA A 58 -0.74 -9.14 -3.63
CA ALA A 58 0.66 -9.41 -3.38
C ALA A 58 0.90 -9.82 -1.93
N LEU A 59 1.56 -10.95 -1.75
CA LEU A 59 1.93 -11.49 -0.45
C LEU A 59 3.40 -11.92 -0.47
N LEU A 60 4.16 -11.41 0.49
CA LEU A 60 5.50 -11.91 0.80
C LEU A 60 5.42 -12.80 2.04
N GLN A 61 5.94 -14.02 2.00
CA GLN A 61 6.06 -14.90 3.17
C GLN A 61 7.35 -15.72 3.07
N GLY A 62 8.29 -15.47 4.00
CA GLY A 62 9.64 -16.02 3.91
C GLY A 62 10.37 -15.53 2.65
N GLN A 63 10.94 -16.47 1.88
CA GLN A 63 11.60 -16.16 0.60
C GLN A 63 10.65 -15.96 -0.58
N TRP A 64 9.36 -16.24 -0.39
CA TRP A 64 8.42 -16.32 -1.49
C TRP A 64 7.59 -15.06 -1.59
N LYS A 65 7.55 -14.47 -2.79
CA LYS A 65 6.60 -13.43 -3.17
C LYS A 65 5.60 -13.98 -4.18
N LEU A 66 4.33 -13.94 -3.81
CA LEU A 66 3.22 -14.25 -4.71
C LEU A 66 2.63 -12.95 -5.26
N ILE A 67 2.38 -12.91 -6.56
CA ILE A 67 1.57 -11.88 -7.22
C ILE A 67 0.41 -12.55 -7.94
N THR A 68 -0.83 -12.08 -7.72
CA THR A 68 -2.05 -12.59 -8.36
C THR A 68 -2.76 -11.48 -9.14
N GLY A 69 -2.77 -11.57 -10.46
CA GLY A 69 -3.47 -10.64 -11.37
C GLY A 69 -2.56 -9.67 -12.15
N GLY A 70 -3.19 -8.87 -13.03
CA GLY A 70 -2.61 -7.70 -13.72
C GLY A 70 -3.11 -6.36 -13.12
N ILE A 71 -2.75 -5.17 -13.67
CA ILE A 71 -3.19 -3.87 -13.08
C ILE A 71 -4.71 -3.72 -13.01
N ILE A 72 -5.44 -4.38 -13.89
CA ILE A 72 -6.88 -4.32 -13.98
C ILE A 72 -7.49 -5.32 -13.02
N ASP A 73 -8.08 -4.85 -11.90
CA ASP A 73 -9.29 -5.48 -11.31
C ASP A 73 -9.79 -4.85 -9.99
N LEU A 74 -9.27 -3.69 -9.50
CA LEU A 74 -9.77 -3.17 -8.21
C LEU A 74 -10.07 -1.66 -8.10
N GLU A 75 -10.07 -0.88 -9.18
CA GLU A 75 -10.58 0.51 -9.12
C GLU A 75 -11.20 1.07 -10.42
N ILE A 76 -11.26 0.27 -11.50
CA ILE A 76 -11.70 0.76 -12.83
C ILE A 76 -13.19 0.45 -13.13
N LEU A 77 -13.82 -0.53 -12.47
CA LEU A 77 -15.21 -0.93 -12.77
C LEU A 77 -16.30 -0.08 -12.09
N GLN A 78 -15.95 0.99 -11.36
CA GLN A 78 -16.93 1.89 -10.72
C GLN A 78 -16.95 3.32 -11.30
N ARG A 79 -16.25 3.58 -12.40
CA ARG A 79 -16.27 4.90 -13.04
C ARG A 79 -16.71 4.75 -14.50
N ASP A 80 -17.98 5.04 -14.75
CA ASP A 80 -18.64 5.04 -16.07
C ASP A 80 -18.06 6.04 -17.10
N ASN A 81 -16.89 6.64 -16.85
CA ASN A 81 -16.20 7.57 -17.76
C ASN A 81 -14.72 7.71 -17.38
N TYR A 82 -13.94 6.66 -17.63
CA TYR A 82 -12.50 6.62 -17.36
C TYR A 82 -11.68 6.51 -18.65
N SER A 83 -11.90 7.42 -19.61
CA SER A 83 -11.04 7.52 -20.79
C SER A 83 -9.81 8.40 -20.59
N ASP A 84 -9.81 9.34 -19.63
CA ASP A 84 -8.82 10.44 -19.67
C ASP A 84 -8.10 10.77 -18.34
N ALA A 85 -8.34 10.04 -17.25
CA ALA A 85 -7.85 10.49 -15.94
C ALA A 85 -6.51 9.90 -15.47
N LEU A 86 -6.06 8.73 -15.94
CA LEU A 86 -4.70 8.22 -15.66
C LEU A 86 -4.27 7.26 -16.78
N ASN A 87 -3.28 7.64 -17.60
CA ASN A 87 -2.50 6.73 -18.45
C ASN A 87 -1.58 5.81 -17.61
N PHE A 88 -2.15 5.20 -16.57
CA PHE A 88 -1.66 4.00 -15.88
C PHE A 88 -2.66 2.83 -16.02
N GLY A 89 -3.70 2.99 -16.85
CA GLY A 89 -4.81 2.05 -17.03
C GLY A 89 -4.74 1.19 -18.30
N GLY A 90 -3.63 0.48 -18.51
CA GLY A 90 -3.60 -0.71 -19.38
C GLY A 90 -3.55 -2.00 -18.55
N PRO A 91 -3.60 -3.21 -19.15
CA PRO A 91 -3.50 -4.50 -18.44
C PRO A 91 -2.17 -4.78 -17.69
N LEU A 92 -1.40 -3.76 -17.30
CA LEU A 92 0.05 -3.83 -17.05
C LEU A 92 0.37 -3.62 -15.57
N ILE A 93 0.89 -4.59 -14.81
CA ILE A 93 1.55 -4.23 -13.55
C ILE A 93 2.93 -3.68 -13.90
N PRO A 94 3.25 -2.40 -13.64
CA PRO A 94 4.64 -2.03 -13.57
C PRO A 94 5.20 -2.82 -12.38
N TYR A 95 6.14 -3.73 -12.64
CA TYR A 95 7.12 -4.08 -11.61
C TYR A 95 7.50 -2.78 -10.94
N SER A 96 7.25 -2.64 -9.63
CA SER A 96 7.44 -1.42 -8.84
C SER A 96 8.51 -0.55 -9.48
N ASP A 97 8.09 0.43 -10.27
CA ASP A 97 8.95 1.00 -11.29
C ASP A 97 9.93 1.91 -10.58
N TYR A 98 11.08 1.32 -10.27
CA TYR A 98 12.37 1.93 -10.38
C TYR A 98 12.46 2.47 -11.81
N LEU A 99 11.83 3.63 -12.05
CA LEU A 99 12.16 4.49 -13.17
C LEU A 99 13.65 4.72 -13.03
N THR A 100 14.41 4.09 -13.92
CA THR A 100 15.87 4.17 -14.03
C THR A 100 16.29 5.64 -14.10
N GLY A 101 16.50 6.23 -12.93
CA GLY A 101 17.05 7.56 -12.71
C GLY A 101 18.52 7.54 -12.32
N TYR A 102 19.14 6.37 -12.17
CA TYR A 102 20.56 6.20 -11.89
C TYR A 102 21.10 4.96 -12.61
N GLU A 103 21.75 5.19 -13.76
CA GLU A 103 22.82 4.37 -14.37
C GLU A 103 22.61 2.85 -14.56
N ALA A 104 21.42 2.39 -14.97
CA ALA A 104 21.29 1.01 -15.42
C ALA A 104 22.01 0.79 -16.78
N PRO A 105 22.82 -0.28 -16.94
CA PRO A 105 23.51 -0.57 -18.20
C PRO A 105 22.51 -0.76 -19.36
N PRO A 106 22.80 -0.33 -20.60
CA PRO A 106 21.90 -0.44 -21.76
C PRO A 106 21.35 -1.87 -21.99
N GLU A 107 22.09 -2.88 -21.55
CA GLU A 107 21.76 -4.31 -21.62
C GLU A 107 20.50 -4.66 -20.80
N THR A 108 20.21 -3.91 -19.72
CA THR A 108 18.96 -4.02 -18.95
C THR A 108 17.76 -3.42 -19.67
N LEU A 109 17.98 -2.64 -20.74
CA LEU A 109 16.92 -2.11 -21.61
C LEU A 109 16.58 -3.06 -22.77
N GLU A 110 17.43 -4.02 -23.10
CA GLU A 110 17.19 -4.99 -24.18
C GLU A 110 16.16 -6.06 -23.79
N LYS A 111 16.10 -6.44 -22.50
CA LYS A 111 14.89 -7.03 -21.91
C LYS A 111 13.95 -5.88 -21.60
N GLY A 112 13.24 -5.41 -22.63
CA GLY A 112 12.51 -4.14 -22.61
C GLY A 112 11.80 -3.82 -21.28
N PRO A 113 11.67 -2.52 -20.91
CA PRO A 113 11.07 -2.04 -19.65
C PRO A 113 9.55 -2.34 -19.49
N ARG A 114 9.05 -3.38 -20.17
CA ARG A 114 7.65 -3.72 -20.40
C ARG A 114 7.43 -5.22 -20.65
N SER A 115 8.25 -6.13 -20.12
CA SER A 115 7.85 -7.55 -20.09
C SER A 115 6.73 -7.71 -19.06
N MET A 116 5.51 -7.34 -19.47
CA MET A 116 4.31 -7.47 -18.66
C MET A 116 4.00 -8.96 -18.55
N GLU A 117 4.01 -9.47 -17.33
CA GLU A 117 3.71 -10.87 -17.06
C GLU A 117 2.26 -11.02 -16.61
N ASP A 118 1.53 -11.97 -17.20
CA ASP A 118 0.17 -12.29 -16.77
C ASP A 118 0.21 -13.20 -15.53
N CYS A 119 0.10 -12.58 -14.37
CA CYS A 119 0.07 -13.28 -13.09
C CYS A 119 -1.34 -13.69 -12.63
N ASN A 120 -2.35 -13.77 -13.52
CA ASN A 120 -3.69 -14.26 -13.16
C ASN A 120 -3.63 -15.69 -12.57
N ALA A 121 -2.78 -16.54 -13.14
CA ALA A 121 -2.51 -17.87 -12.62
C ALA A 121 -1.65 -17.86 -11.35
N GLY A 122 -1.10 -16.72 -10.95
CA GLY A 122 -0.19 -16.51 -9.83
C GLY A 122 1.27 -16.66 -10.24
N CYS A 123 2.02 -15.56 -10.24
CA CYS A 123 3.48 -15.58 -10.37
C CYS A 123 4.12 -15.75 -8.99
N LEU A 124 5.21 -16.51 -8.93
CA LEU A 124 5.93 -16.78 -7.70
C LEU A 124 7.41 -16.48 -7.90
N TYR A 125 7.97 -15.64 -7.03
CA TYR A 125 9.38 -15.27 -7.06
C TYR A 125 10.07 -15.68 -5.76
N ASP A 126 11.30 -16.16 -5.88
CA ASP A 126 12.19 -16.40 -4.75
C ASP A 126 13.05 -15.16 -4.52
N VAL A 127 12.60 -14.26 -3.64
CA VAL A 127 13.26 -12.94 -3.46
C VAL A 127 14.62 -13.04 -2.77
N LEU A 128 15.01 -14.22 -2.26
CA LEU A 128 16.34 -14.42 -1.68
C LEU A 128 17.35 -14.84 -2.76
N ASN A 129 16.95 -15.72 -3.67
CA ASN A 129 17.81 -16.20 -4.75
C ASN A 129 17.72 -15.35 -6.03
N ASP A 130 16.60 -14.66 -6.22
CA ASP A 130 16.34 -13.73 -7.31
C ASP A 130 15.71 -12.43 -6.76
N PRO A 131 16.51 -11.54 -6.13
CA PRO A 131 16.02 -10.31 -5.52
C PRO A 131 15.37 -9.32 -6.50
N ASN A 132 15.59 -9.52 -7.81
CA ASN A 132 15.05 -8.68 -8.87
C ASN A 132 13.82 -9.29 -9.55
N GLU A 133 13.34 -10.46 -9.08
CA GLU A 133 12.08 -11.06 -9.52
C GLU A 133 12.03 -11.30 -11.05
N HIS A 134 13.16 -11.70 -11.63
CA HIS A 134 13.31 -11.97 -13.06
C HIS A 134 12.80 -13.35 -13.50
N GLU A 135 12.71 -14.32 -12.59
CA GLU A 135 12.28 -15.68 -12.88
C GLU A 135 11.01 -16.07 -12.12
N ASP A 136 9.89 -16.20 -12.83
CA ASP A 136 8.69 -16.85 -12.29
C ASP A 136 8.93 -18.35 -12.11
N VAL A 137 8.94 -18.81 -10.87
CA VAL A 137 9.11 -20.20 -10.48
C VAL A 137 7.79 -20.89 -10.07
N ALA A 138 6.64 -20.27 -10.33
CA ALA A 138 5.32 -20.80 -9.97
C ALA A 138 5.08 -22.23 -10.48
N LYS A 139 5.48 -22.54 -11.73
CA LYS A 139 5.34 -23.89 -12.31
C LYS A 139 6.19 -24.94 -11.61
N LYS A 140 7.31 -24.53 -10.99
CA LYS A 140 8.21 -25.42 -10.24
C LYS A 140 7.72 -25.66 -8.81
N HIS A 141 6.89 -24.75 -8.27
CA HIS A 141 6.40 -24.77 -6.89
C HIS A 141 4.88 -24.56 -6.77
N PRO A 142 4.04 -25.37 -7.44
CA PRO A 142 2.59 -25.18 -7.46
C PRO A 142 1.95 -25.27 -6.06
N GLU A 143 2.54 -26.05 -5.15
CA GLU A 143 2.10 -26.17 -3.75
C GLU A 143 2.30 -24.87 -2.96
N VAL A 144 3.40 -24.15 -3.22
CA VAL A 144 3.67 -22.85 -2.59
C VAL A 144 2.69 -21.80 -3.11
N VAL A 145 2.43 -21.78 -4.42
CA VAL A 145 1.43 -20.90 -5.03
C VAL A 145 0.05 -21.12 -4.38
N ALA A 146 -0.39 -22.37 -4.26
CA ALA A 146 -1.68 -22.69 -3.66
C ALA A 146 -1.76 -22.23 -2.19
N LYS A 147 -0.71 -22.49 -1.40
CA LYS A 147 -0.62 -22.07 0.00
C LYS A 147 -0.70 -20.54 0.13
N LEU A 148 0.10 -19.81 -0.63
CA LEU A 148 0.15 -18.36 -0.55
C LEU A 148 -1.13 -17.71 -1.07
N LYS A 149 -1.78 -18.29 -2.10
CA LYS A 149 -3.10 -17.82 -2.56
C LYS A 149 -4.17 -17.99 -1.49
N ALA A 150 -4.18 -19.12 -0.79
CA ALA A 150 -5.11 -19.35 0.32
C ALA A 150 -4.89 -18.33 1.45
N ARG A 151 -3.62 -18.08 1.82
CA ARG A 151 -3.27 -17.09 2.83
C ARG A 151 -3.64 -15.66 2.39
N LEU A 152 -3.36 -15.29 1.15
CA LEU A 152 -3.73 -13.99 0.59
C LEU A 152 -5.24 -13.78 0.62
N LYS A 153 -6.03 -14.80 0.25
CA LYS A 153 -7.50 -14.75 0.32
C LYS A 153 -8.01 -14.53 1.75
N GLU A 154 -7.39 -15.19 2.73
CA GLU A 154 -7.70 -15.00 4.15
C GLU A 154 -7.43 -13.54 4.58
N LEU A 155 -6.23 -13.02 4.28
CA LEU A 155 -5.84 -11.65 4.63
C LEU A 155 -6.74 -10.60 3.95
N ASN A 156 -7.13 -10.85 2.70
CA ASN A 156 -8.03 -9.97 1.95
C ASN A 156 -9.39 -9.80 2.60
N SER A 157 -9.86 -10.77 3.40
CA SER A 157 -11.13 -10.64 4.14
C SER A 157 -11.10 -9.55 5.22
N GLY A 158 -9.90 -9.17 5.68
CA GLY A 158 -9.68 -8.12 6.68
C GLY A 158 -9.43 -6.72 6.11
N ILE A 159 -9.36 -6.56 4.79
CA ILE A 159 -9.11 -5.26 4.17
C ILE A 159 -10.29 -4.33 4.43
N PHE A 160 -10.02 -3.19 5.06
CA PHE A 160 -11.00 -2.13 5.20
C PHE A 160 -11.11 -1.31 3.91
N HIS A 161 -12.08 -1.68 3.08
CA HIS A 161 -12.38 -1.05 1.79
C HIS A 161 -13.74 -0.34 1.79
N LYS A 162 -14.01 0.50 2.80
CA LYS A 162 -15.19 1.36 2.78
C LYS A 162 -14.96 2.51 1.78
N TYR A 163 -15.99 2.86 1.03
CA TYR A 163 -15.99 4.05 0.19
C TYR A 163 -15.59 5.28 1.03
N ARG A 164 -14.51 5.96 0.61
CA ARG A 164 -13.89 7.08 1.36
C ARG A 164 -14.40 8.45 0.90
N GLY A 165 -15.41 8.48 0.03
CA GLY A 165 -15.87 9.70 -0.64
C GLY A 165 -15.28 9.84 -2.04
N THR A 166 -15.73 10.86 -2.76
CA THR A 166 -15.10 11.30 -4.01
C THR A 166 -13.82 12.05 -3.69
N ALA A 167 -12.78 11.88 -4.49
CA ALA A 167 -11.59 12.71 -4.39
C ALA A 167 -11.98 14.19 -4.49
N ASP A 168 -11.63 14.98 -3.48
CA ASP A 168 -11.88 16.42 -3.47
C ASP A 168 -10.77 17.12 -4.24
N VAL A 169 -11.11 17.75 -5.37
CA VAL A 169 -10.18 18.54 -6.18
C VAL A 169 -9.60 19.72 -5.40
N ALA A 170 -10.32 20.21 -4.39
CA ALA A 170 -9.84 21.22 -3.47
C ALA A 170 -8.82 20.67 -2.46
N GLY A 171 -8.50 19.38 -2.47
CA GLY A 171 -7.34 18.82 -1.78
C GLY A 171 -6.04 18.97 -2.57
N CYS A 172 -6.11 19.22 -3.88
CA CYS A 172 -4.95 19.36 -4.77
C CYS A 172 -4.44 20.80 -4.89
N THR A 173 -5.26 21.78 -4.56
CA THR A 173 -4.95 23.21 -4.66
C THR A 173 -4.35 23.85 -3.40
N PRO A 174 -4.63 23.41 -2.17
CA PRO A 174 -4.02 23.95 -0.97
C PRO A 174 -2.52 23.67 -0.98
N TRP A 175 -1.75 24.64 -0.46
CA TRP A 175 -0.31 24.51 -0.27
C TRP A 175 0.48 24.11 -1.54
N ASN A 176 0.01 24.52 -2.73
CA ASN A 176 0.69 24.27 -4.00
C ASN A 176 0.89 22.76 -4.30
N GLY A 177 -0.13 21.94 -4.00
CA GLY A 177 -0.11 20.50 -4.26
C GLY A 177 0.40 19.64 -3.10
N PHE A 178 0.64 20.24 -1.93
CA PHE A 178 1.00 19.49 -0.72
C PHE A 178 -0.20 19.32 0.20
N TYR A 179 -0.42 18.09 0.67
CA TYR A 179 -1.47 17.80 1.64
C TYR A 179 -0.91 17.99 3.07
N GLY A 180 -1.25 19.10 3.73
CA GLY A 180 -0.92 19.39 5.14
C GLY A 180 -0.54 20.85 5.40
N PRO A 181 -0.39 21.30 6.66
CA PRO A 181 -0.70 20.63 7.93
C PRO A 181 -2.20 20.67 8.29
N PHE A 182 -2.69 19.63 8.98
CA PHE A 182 -4.08 19.56 9.49
C PHE A 182 -4.38 20.51 10.68
N ILE A 183 -3.53 21.50 10.88
CA ILE A 183 -3.56 22.40 12.04
C ILE A 183 -4.61 23.51 11.82
N ASP A 184 -4.94 23.81 10.56
CA ASP A 184 -5.90 24.85 10.16
C ASP A 184 -7.17 24.29 9.50
N THR A 185 -7.43 22.97 9.56
CA THR A 185 -8.73 22.45 9.17
C THR A 185 -9.73 22.75 10.28
N GLY A 186 -10.03 24.04 10.50
CA GLY A 186 -11.26 24.43 11.16
C GLY A 186 -12.37 23.64 10.50
N LEU A 187 -13.09 22.85 11.29
CA LEU A 187 -14.29 22.17 10.84
C LEU A 187 -15.12 23.21 10.07
N HIS A 188 -15.21 23.08 8.75
CA HIS A 188 -16.28 23.72 7.98
C HIS A 188 -17.60 23.00 8.33
N ALA A 189 -17.94 23.01 9.61
CA ALA A 189 -19.26 22.70 10.11
C ALA A 189 -20.11 23.95 9.85
N GLY A 190 -20.69 24.00 8.66
CA GLY A 190 -21.87 24.82 8.36
C GLY A 190 -21.74 26.33 8.62
N SER A 191 -21.09 27.07 7.72
CA SER A 191 -21.36 28.49 7.59
C SER A 191 -22.22 28.73 6.34
N THR A 192 -23.53 28.70 6.52
CA THR A 192 -24.44 29.51 5.70
C THR A 192 -24.01 30.97 5.87
N PRO A 193 -23.85 31.79 4.81
CA PRO A 193 -23.39 33.15 4.99
C PRO A 193 -24.50 33.97 5.67
N ALA A 194 -24.26 34.38 6.91
CA ALA A 194 -25.09 35.37 7.58
C ALA A 194 -24.68 36.76 7.08
N THR A 195 -25.55 37.37 6.29
CA THR A 195 -25.56 38.81 6.03
C THR A 195 -25.93 39.52 7.33
N SER A 196 -24.99 40.25 7.93
CA SER A 196 -25.33 41.32 8.88
C SER A 196 -24.49 42.55 8.58
N THR A 197 -25.14 43.52 7.94
CA THR A 197 -24.75 44.93 7.93
C THR A 197 -24.88 45.48 9.35
N GLU A 198 -23.79 45.90 9.97
CA GLU A 198 -23.84 46.90 11.04
C GLU A 198 -22.80 48.00 10.79
N THR A 199 -23.34 49.17 10.46
CA THR A 199 -22.71 50.49 10.46
C THR A 199 -22.24 50.86 11.87
N PHE A 200 -20.97 51.19 12.02
CA PHE A 200 -20.45 51.88 13.20
C PHE A 200 -20.72 53.39 13.08
N VAL A 201 -21.32 53.96 14.13
CA VAL A 201 -21.27 55.38 14.49
C VAL A 201 -20.17 55.55 15.53
#